data_AF-A0A4R7G9T5-F1
#
_entry.id   AF-A0A4R7G9T5-F1
#
_cell.length_a   1.000
_cell.length_b   1.000
_cell.length_c   1.000
_cell.angle_alpha   90.00
_cell.angle_beta   90.00
_cell.angle_gamma   90.00
#
_symmetry.space_group_name_H-M   'P 1'
#
loop_
_entity.id
_entity.type
_entity.pdbx_description
1 polymer ?
#
loop_
_entity_poly.entity_id
_entity_poly.type
_entity_poly.pdbx_seq_one_letter_code
_entity_poly.pdbx_strand_id
1 'polypeptide(L)' 'MLKIVLQIFSSPEKFLGLFSAADMENTLEEGERILIDENGTASVNPANQSMQADFARHVKRMSVL' A
#
# COMPACT_ATOMS: atom_id res chain seq x y z
N MET A 1 12.63 -8.39 13.65
CA MET A 1 12.19 -8.43 12.23
C MET A 1 10.69 -8.64 12.10
N LEU A 2 10.12 -9.79 12.46
CA LEU A 2 8.69 -10.10 12.24
C LEU A 2 7.70 -9.07 12.80
N LYS A 3 7.93 -8.57 14.03
CA LYS A 3 7.07 -7.55 14.66
C LYS A 3 7.03 -6.22 13.89
N ILE A 4 8.15 -5.83 13.26
CA ILE A 4 8.26 -4.59 12.48
C ILE A 4 7.44 -4.73 11.19
N VAL A 5 7.57 -5.87 10.52
CA VAL A 5 6.78 -6.21 9.32
C VAL A 5 5.28 -6.20 9.65
N LEU A 6 4.87 -6.81 10.76
CA LEU A 6 3.48 -6.79 11.20
C LEU A 6 2.97 -5.39 11.57
N GLN A 7 3.82 -4.52 12.13
CA GLN A 7 3.44 -3.15 12.46
C GLN A 7 3.23 -2.28 11.22
N ILE A 8 3.97 -2.51 10.15
CA ILE A 8 3.76 -1.84 8.86
C ILE A 8 2.35 -2.14 8.34
N PHE A 9 1.91 -3.40 8.43
CA PHE A 9 0.59 -3.82 7.96
C PHE A 9 -0.54 -3.58 8.98
N SER A 10 -0.28 -2.83 10.07
CA SER A 10 -1.28 -2.55 11.10
C SER A 10 -2.20 -1.37 10.77
N SER A 11 -1.86 -0.55 9.77
CA SER A 11 -2.77 0.47 9.23
C SER A 11 -2.30 0.91 7.84
N PRO A 12 -3.22 1.39 6.97
CA PRO A 12 -2.85 1.93 5.66
C PRO A 12 -1.80 3.04 5.77
N GLU A 13 -1.94 3.95 6.72
CA GLU A 13 -1.07 5.13 6.87
C GLU A 13 0.38 4.74 7.17
N LYS A 14 0.59 3.71 8.00
CA LYS A 14 1.95 3.20 8.29
C LYS A 14 2.58 2.51 7.10
N PHE A 15 1.78 1.82 6.29
CA PHE A 15 2.24 1.21 5.04
C PHE A 15 2.61 2.30 4.02
N LEU A 16 1.77 3.33 3.87
CA LEU A 16 2.04 4.46 2.97
C LEU A 16 3.27 5.27 3.38
N GLY A 17 3.50 5.43 4.69
CA GLY A 17 4.67 6.14 5.22
C GLY A 17 6.03 5.47 4.94
N LEU A 18 6.06 4.28 4.32
CA LEU A 18 7.30 3.65 3.85
C LEU A 18 7.75 4.13 2.47
N PHE A 19 6.84 4.68 1.67
CA PHE A 19 7.16 5.17 0.33
C PHE A 19 7.78 6.56 0.44
N SER A 20 8.86 6.79 -0.30
CA SER A 20 9.46 8.13 -0.39
C SER A 20 8.57 9.06 -1.22
N ALA A 21 8.70 10.37 -1.03
CA ALA A 21 7.98 11.34 -1.86
C ALA A 21 8.27 11.16 -3.37
N ALA A 22 9.48 10.69 -3.72
CA ALA A 22 9.86 10.36 -5.09
C ALA A 22 9.15 9.11 -5.65
N ASP A 23 8.81 8.14 -4.79
CA ASP A 23 7.99 6.98 -5.15
C ASP A 23 6.53 7.39 -5.38
N MET A 24 6.10 8.48 -4.74
CA MET A 24 4.76 9.04 -4.90
C MET A 24 4.61 9.93 -6.14
N GLU A 25 5.67 10.63 -6.54
CA GLU A 25 5.67 11.62 -7.62
C GLU A 25 5.75 11.00 -9.03
N ASN A 26 6.30 9.78 -9.17
CA ASN A 26 6.58 9.21 -10.49
C ASN A 26 5.47 8.37 -11.13
N THR A 27 4.51 7.78 -10.40
CA THR A 27 3.67 6.74 -11.05
C THR A 27 2.34 6.47 -10.38
N LEU A 28 1.60 7.50 -9.98
CA LEU A 28 0.31 7.26 -9.32
C LEU A 28 -0.82 7.87 -10.14
N GLU A 29 -1.13 7.21 -11.27
CA GLU A 29 -2.45 7.37 -11.88
C GLU A 29 -3.49 6.97 -10.81
N GLU A 30 -4.26 7.95 -10.32
CA GLU A 30 -5.15 7.80 -9.17
C GLU A 30 -6.17 6.65 -9.30
N GLY A 31 -6.37 6.12 -10.51
CA GLY A 31 -7.31 5.04 -10.82
C GLY A 31 -6.75 3.62 -10.74
N GLU A 32 -5.44 3.42 -10.95
CA GLU A 32 -4.89 2.07 -11.13
C GLU A 32 -4.57 1.40 -9.79
N ARG A 33 -4.85 0.11 -9.66
CA ARG A 33 -4.56 -0.65 -8.42
C ARG A 33 -3.19 -1.30 -8.44
N ILE A 34 -2.69 -1.61 -9.63
CA ILE A 34 -1.42 -2.30 -9.88
C ILE A 34 -0.59 -1.43 -10.81
N LEU A 35 0.67 -1.21 -10.47
CA LEU A 35 1.63 -0.53 -11.32
C LEU A 35 2.48 -1.60 -12.01
N ILE A 36 2.77 -1.40 -13.29
CA ILE A 36 3.68 -2.25 -14.05
C ILE A 36 4.79 -1.34 -14.55
N ASP A 37 6.03 -1.65 -14.17
CA ASP A 37 7.19 -0.88 -14.64
C ASP A 37 7.60 -1.29 -16.07
N GLU A 38 8.57 -0.56 -16.62
CA GLU A 38 9.14 -0.81 -17.95
C GLU A 38 9.77 -2.20 -18.13
N ASN A 39 10.09 -2.88 -17.03
CA ASN A 39 10.66 -4.24 -17.03
C ASN A 39 9.56 -5.31 -16.88
N GLY A 40 8.29 -4.92 -16.77
CA GLY A 40 7.16 -5.81 -16.55
C GLY A 40 6.99 -6.25 -15.09
N THR A 41 7.67 -5.59 -14.14
CA THR A 41 7.51 -5.87 -12.71
C THR A 41 6.20 -5.28 -12.22
N ALA A 42 5.36 -6.11 -11.59
CA ALA A 42 4.11 -5.65 -10.99
C ALA A 42 4.29 -5.26 -9.53
N SER A 43 3.73 -4.12 -9.13
CA SER A 43 3.66 -3.64 -7.75
C SER A 43 2.26 -3.08 -7.45
N VAL A 44 1.95 -2.89 -6.17
CA VAL A 44 0.65 -2.34 -5.74
C VAL A 44 0.73 -0.82 -5.75
N ASN A 45 -0.30 -0.13 -6.24
CA ASN A 45 -0.39 1.34 -6.22
C ASN A 45 -0.82 1.86 -4.83
N PRO A 46 0.09 2.43 -4.02
CA PRO A 46 -0.25 2.95 -2.70
C PRO A 46 -1.21 4.16 -2.73
N ALA A 47 -1.27 4.97 -3.78
CA ALA A 47 -2.18 6.11 -3.86
C ALA A 47 -3.62 5.77 -4.23
N ASN A 48 -3.89 4.54 -4.70
CA ASN A 48 -5.24 4.16 -5.06
C ASN A 48 -6.15 4.13 -3.81
N GLN A 49 -7.09 5.08 -3.72
CA GLN A 49 -7.97 5.21 -2.55
C GLN A 49 -8.83 3.96 -2.30
N SER A 50 -9.26 3.29 -3.36
CA SER A 50 -10.07 2.07 -3.27
C SER A 50 -9.26 0.92 -2.67
N MET A 51 -7.99 0.78 -3.07
CA MET A 51 -7.05 -0.18 -2.49
C MET A 51 -6.77 0.14 -1.02
N GLN A 52 -6.52 1.40 -0.68
CA GLN A 52 -6.32 1.82 0.72
C GLN A 52 -7.53 1.45 1.60
N ALA A 53 -8.75 1.67 1.09
CA ALA A 53 -9.98 1.30 1.79
C ALA A 53 -10.13 -0.23 1.94
N ASP A 54 -9.76 -1.01 0.93
CA ASP A 54 -9.76 -2.48 0.98
C ASP A 54 -8.76 -2.97 2.04
N PHE A 55 -7.56 -2.38 2.08
CA PHE A 55 -6.53 -2.67 3.07
C PHE A 55 -6.99 -2.35 4.50
N ALA A 56 -7.57 -1.16 4.72
CA ALA A 56 -8.12 -0.77 6.02
C ALA A 56 -9.19 -1.77 6.52
N ARG A 57 -10.07 -2.23 5.63
CA ARG A 57 -11.08 -3.25 5.98
C ARG A 57 -10.45 -4.60 6.31
N HIS A 58 -9.39 -4.98 5.62
CA HIS A 58 -8.65 -6.21 5.90
C HIS A 58 -8.01 -6.17 7.30
N VAL A 59 -7.26 -5.10 7.59
CA VAL A 59 -6.64 -4.88 8.90
C VAL A 59 -7.68 -4.91 10.03
N LYS A 60 -8.80 -4.20 9.85
CA LYS A 60 -9.89 -4.20 10.84
C LYS A 60 -10.45 -5.59 11.08
N ARG A 61 -10.54 -6.44 10.05
CA ARG A 61 -10.98 -7.83 10.19
C ARG A 61 -9.98 -8.66 10.98
N MET A 62 -8.68 -8.44 10.77
CA MET A 62 -7.62 -9.12 11.52
C MET A 62 -7.57 -8.70 12.99
N SER A 63 -7.91 -7.44 13.32
CA SER A 63 -7.91 -6.95 14.71
C SER A 63 -9.09 -7.41 15.56
N VAL A 64 -10.08 -8.10 14.95
CA VAL A 64 -11.28 -8.64 15.63
C VAL A 64 -11.13 -10.16 15.89
N LEU A 65 -10.02 -10.76 15.46
CA LEU A 65 -9.58 -12.12 15.81
C LEU A 65 -8.57 -12.06 16.96
#